data_AF-A0A1G6H5S1-F1
#
_entry.id   AF-A0A1G6H5S1-F1
#
_cell.length_a   1.000
_cell.length_b   1.000
_cell.length_c   1.000
_cell.angle_alpha   90.00
_cell.angle_beta   90.00
_cell.angle_gamma   90.00
#
_symmetry.space_group_name_H-M   'P 1'
#
loop_
_entity.id
_entity.type
_entity.pdbx_description
1 polymer ?
#
loop_
_entity_poly.entity_id
_entity_poly.type
_entity_poly.pdbx_seq_one_letter_code
_entity_poly.pdbx_strand_id
1 'polypeptide(L)'
;MNIRFPPPLVEGDLIAITAPSMGVPNHFHARLDYVIKHLKAKGFRVIEGHCLRSVHKNASDNRLARAKELNGFLLNSEVKAIMPPWGGELAMDILELIDFKQLSTCEPKWFCGYSDLSTLHMLLPRLQVGQRCIVRI
;
A
#
# COMPACT_ATOMS: atom_id res chain seq x y z
N MET A 1 5.18 -7.10 24.15
CA MET A 1 4.78 -7.06 22.72
C MET A 1 6.02 -6.82 21.89
N ASN A 2 6.30 -7.65 20.88
CA ASN A 2 7.49 -7.50 20.02
C ASN A 2 7.04 -7.05 18.63
N ILE A 3 7.35 -5.81 18.25
CA ILE A 3 7.03 -5.24 16.94
C ILE A 3 8.14 -5.65 15.96
N ARG A 4 7.77 -6.24 14.81
CA ARG A 4 8.72 -6.59 13.74
C ARG A 4 8.87 -5.43 12.77
N PHE A 5 10.09 -4.95 12.57
CA PHE A 5 10.39 -3.87 11.63
C PHE A 5 10.90 -4.45 10.31
N PRO A 6 10.40 -3.98 9.16
CA PRO A 6 11.00 -4.33 7.87
C PRO A 6 12.43 -3.79 7.77
N PRO A 7 13.30 -4.43 6.98
CA PRO A 7 14.61 -3.87 6.67
C PRO A 7 14.46 -2.54 5.89
N PRO A 8 15.46 -1.63 5.93
CA PRO A 8 15.49 -0.45 5.09
C PRO A 8 15.36 -0.81 3.60
N LEU A 9 14.67 0.03 2.83
CA LEU A 9 14.59 -0.13 1.38
C LEU A 9 15.96 0.15 0.73
N VAL A 10 16.30 -0.67 -0.26
CA VAL A 10 17.53 -0.54 -1.06
C VAL A 10 17.20 -0.45 -2.55
N GLU A 11 18.17 -0.01 -3.35
CA GLU A 11 18.03 0.02 -4.80
C GLU A 11 17.66 -1.37 -5.36
N GLY A 12 16.74 -1.41 -6.34
CA GLY A 12 16.20 -2.64 -6.91
C GLY A 12 14.97 -3.21 -6.17
N ASP A 13 14.67 -2.75 -4.95
CA ASP A 13 13.47 -3.18 -4.23
C ASP A 13 12.18 -2.82 -4.98
N LEU A 14 11.18 -3.69 -4.85
CA LEU A 14 9.87 -3.50 -5.47
C LEU A 14 8.91 -2.77 -4.53
N ILE A 15 8.38 -1.64 -5.02
CA ILE A 15 7.34 -0.84 -4.36
C ILE A 15 6.02 -1.04 -5.13
N ALA A 16 5.00 -1.51 -4.44
CA ALA A 16 3.64 -1.58 -4.96
C ALA A 16 2.88 -0.29 -4.65
N ILE A 17 2.21 0.27 -5.66
CA ILE A 17 1.37 1.46 -5.53
C ILE A 17 -0.05 1.07 -5.88
N THR A 18 -0.93 1.13 -4.89
CA THR A 18 -2.34 0.72 -4.99
C THR A 18 -3.22 1.73 -4.26
N ALA A 19 -4.51 1.75 -4.54
CA ALA A 19 -5.48 2.52 -3.78
C ALA A 19 -6.44 1.57 -3.05
N PRO A 20 -6.22 1.26 -1.76
CA PRO A 20 -7.12 0.37 -1.00
C PRO A 20 -8.42 1.06 -0.58
N SER A 21 -8.51 2.39 -0.74
CA SER A 21 -9.69 3.20 -0.43
C SER A 21 -10.17 3.95 -1.67
N MET A 22 -9.77 5.20 -1.89
CA MET A 22 -10.14 5.99 -3.07
C MET A 22 -9.03 5.94 -4.12
N GLY A 23 -9.39 5.70 -5.39
CA GLY A 23 -8.42 5.75 -6.50
C GLY A 23 -8.11 7.18 -6.92
N VAL A 24 -7.03 7.37 -7.67
CA VAL A 24 -6.56 8.70 -8.08
C VAL A 24 -7.41 9.23 -9.25
N PRO A 25 -8.06 10.39 -9.14
CA PRO A 25 -8.81 11.03 -10.21
C PRO A 25 -7.89 11.38 -11.38
N ASN A 26 -8.45 11.34 -12.58
CA ASN A 26 -7.72 11.58 -13.83
C ASN A 26 -6.91 12.89 -13.82
N HIS A 27 -7.44 13.96 -13.21
CA HIS A 27 -6.75 15.25 -13.16
C HIS A 27 -5.47 15.25 -12.29
N PHE A 28 -5.25 14.22 -11.47
CA PHE A 28 -4.01 14.02 -10.70
C PHE A 28 -3.08 12.95 -11.29
N HIS A 29 -3.44 12.29 -12.40
CA HIS A 29 -2.61 11.23 -12.98
C HIS A 29 -1.23 11.72 -13.41
N ALA A 30 -1.11 12.93 -13.96
CA ALA A 30 0.19 13.51 -14.31
C ALA A 30 1.11 13.67 -13.09
N ARG A 31 0.54 13.98 -11.92
CA ARG A 31 1.30 14.05 -10.66
C ARG A 31 1.70 12.67 -10.16
N LEU A 32 0.81 11.68 -10.28
CA LEU A 32 1.11 10.28 -9.97
C LEU A 32 2.26 9.76 -10.84
N ASP A 33 2.21 10.01 -12.15
CA ASP A 33 3.24 9.61 -13.11
C ASP A 33 4.61 10.22 -12.78
N TYR A 34 4.62 11.50 -12.38
CA TYR A 34 5.83 12.17 -11.92
C TYR A 34 6.45 11.47 -10.71
N VAL A 35 5.64 11.11 -9.70
CA VAL A 35 6.12 10.42 -8.49
C VAL A 35 6.63 9.01 -8.83
N ILE A 36 5.90 8.27 -9.68
CA ILE A 36 6.32 6.93 -10.13
C ILE A 36 7.65 7.01 -10.88
N LYS A 37 7.80 7.97 -11.79
CA LYS A 37 9.04 8.22 -12.52
C LYS A 37 10.18 8.55 -11.55
N HIS A 38 9.91 9.36 -10.53
CA HIS A 38 10.91 9.71 -9.51
C HIS A 38 11.36 8.49 -8.69
N LEU A 39 10.43 7.62 -8.26
CA LEU A 39 10.77 6.37 -7.57
C LEU A 39 11.64 5.46 -8.44
N LYS A 40 11.28 5.30 -9.72
CA LYS A 40 12.09 4.54 -10.68
C LYS A 40 13.47 5.15 -10.90
N ALA A 41 13.58 6.48 -10.96
CA ALA A 41 14.86 7.18 -11.10
C ALA A 41 15.76 7.06 -9.86
N LYS A 42 15.19 6.83 -8.68
CA LYS A 42 15.92 6.43 -7.46
C LYS A 42 16.34 4.95 -7.44
N GLY A 43 16.08 4.23 -8.53
CA GLY A 43 16.48 2.83 -8.74
C GLY A 43 15.53 1.80 -8.12
N PHE A 44 14.34 2.19 -7.67
CA PHE A 44 13.31 1.24 -7.23
C PHE A 44 12.55 0.65 -8.42
N ARG A 45 12.11 -0.59 -8.28
CA ARG A 45 11.10 -1.17 -9.16
C ARG A 45 9.72 -0.75 -8.66
N VAL A 46 8.81 -0.42 -9.56
CA VAL A 46 7.46 0.04 -9.21
C VAL A 46 6.42 -0.78 -9.95
N ILE A 47 5.47 -1.35 -9.21
CA ILE A 47 4.28 -1.99 -9.75
C ILE A 47 3.03 -1.19 -9.36
N GLU A 48 2.20 -0.88 -10.35
CA GLU A 48 0.91 -0.23 -10.14
C GLU A 48 -0.18 -1.29 -10.00
N GLY A 49 -1.03 -1.13 -8.99
CA GLY A 49 -2.26 -1.90 -8.84
C GLY A 49 -3.33 -1.45 -9.83
N HIS A 50 -4.22 -2.37 -10.18
CA HIS A 50 -5.39 -2.08 -11.01
C HIS A 50 -6.29 -1.02 -10.37
N CYS A 51 -6.47 -1.08 -9.05
CA CYS A 51 -7.33 -0.16 -8.31
C CYS A 51 -6.75 1.27 -8.25
N LEU A 52 -5.49 1.50 -8.63
CA LEU A 52 -4.81 2.77 -8.39
C LEU A 52 -5.47 3.96 -9.11
N ARG A 53 -5.86 3.76 -10.37
CA ARG A 53 -6.31 4.84 -11.28
C ARG A 53 -7.81 4.81 -11.56
N SER A 54 -8.51 3.81 -11.04
CA SER A 54 -9.95 3.66 -11.20
C SER A 54 -10.71 4.49 -10.16
N VAL A 55 -11.91 4.95 -10.51
CA VAL A 55 -12.82 5.61 -9.57
C VAL A 55 -14.19 4.95 -9.72
N HIS A 56 -14.71 4.39 -8.64
CA HIS A 56 -16.01 3.74 -8.59
C HIS A 56 -16.75 4.15 -7.32
N LYS A 57 -17.77 5.00 -7.44
CA LYS A 57 -18.64 5.42 -6.32
C LYS A 57 -17.85 5.84 -5.05
N ASN A 58 -16.90 6.76 -5.19
CA ASN A 58 -15.99 7.24 -4.13
C ASN A 58 -14.97 6.22 -3.59
N ALA A 59 -14.90 5.02 -4.16
CA ALA A 59 -13.80 4.07 -3.97
C ALA A 59 -12.91 4.03 -5.22
N SER A 60 -11.77 3.35 -5.13
CA SER A 60 -11.00 2.92 -6.30
C SER A 60 -11.73 1.86 -7.11
N ASP A 61 -12.31 0.87 -6.44
CA ASP A 61 -13.07 -0.23 -7.04
C ASP A 61 -14.01 -0.84 -5.97
N ASN A 62 -14.76 -1.86 -6.34
CA ASN A 62 -15.54 -2.68 -5.43
C ASN A 62 -14.66 -3.28 -4.31
N ARG A 63 -15.30 -3.53 -3.16
CA ARG A 63 -14.64 -4.02 -1.93
C ARG A 63 -13.78 -5.28 -2.16
N LEU A 64 -14.27 -6.24 -2.94
CA LEU A 64 -13.56 -7.50 -3.19
C LEU A 64 -12.30 -7.29 -4.04
N ALA A 65 -12.37 -6.44 -5.08
CA ALA A 65 -11.21 -6.12 -5.91
C ALA A 65 -10.11 -5.41 -5.11
N ARG A 66 -10.48 -4.39 -4.32
CA ARG A 66 -9.54 -3.67 -3.44
C ARG A 66 -8.87 -4.59 -2.44
N ALA A 67 -9.64 -5.46 -1.78
CA ALA A 67 -9.11 -6.41 -0.82
C ALA A 67 -8.19 -7.45 -1.47
N LYS A 68 -8.60 -8.01 -2.62
CA LYS A 68 -7.80 -8.99 -3.37
C LYS A 68 -6.46 -8.40 -3.80
N GLU A 69 -6.46 -7.19 -4.33
CA GLU A 69 -5.25 -6.49 -4.75
C GLU A 69 -4.33 -6.22 -3.55
N LEU A 70 -4.87 -5.67 -2.46
CA LEU A 70 -4.08 -5.39 -1.27
C LEU A 70 -3.48 -6.67 -0.66
N ASN A 71 -4.27 -7.74 -0.52
CA ASN A 71 -3.76 -9.05 -0.08
C ASN A 71 -2.66 -9.55 -1.00
N GLY A 72 -2.84 -9.46 -2.32
CA GLY A 72 -1.84 -9.85 -3.30
C GLY A 72 -0.49 -9.17 -3.06
N PHE A 73 -0.49 -7.86 -2.83
CA PHE A 73 0.75 -7.13 -2.53
C PHE A 73 1.30 -7.39 -1.12
N LEU A 74 0.43 -7.55 -0.12
CA LEU A 74 0.85 -7.84 1.24
C LEU A 74 1.47 -9.25 1.39
N LEU A 75 1.01 -10.21 0.60
CA LEU A 75 1.48 -11.60 0.63
C LEU A 75 2.62 -11.86 -0.36
N ASN A 76 2.85 -10.96 -1.31
CA ASN A 76 3.96 -11.09 -2.25
C ASN A 76 5.31 -10.77 -1.57
N SER A 77 6.19 -11.77 -1.50
CA SER A 77 7.53 -11.67 -0.89
C SER A 77 8.51 -10.77 -1.66
N GLU A 78 8.25 -10.52 -2.95
CA GLU A 78 9.02 -9.62 -3.79
C GLU A 78 8.77 -8.14 -3.43
N VAL A 79 7.53 -7.80 -3.04
CA VAL A 79 7.14 -6.44 -2.66
C VAL A 79 7.75 -6.08 -1.30
N LYS A 80 8.56 -5.03 -1.25
CA LYS A 80 9.21 -4.55 -0.01
C LYS A 80 8.48 -3.36 0.62
N ALA A 81 7.70 -2.64 -0.17
CA ALA A 81 6.83 -1.58 0.32
C ALA A 81 5.51 -1.51 -0.45
N ILE A 82 4.45 -1.13 0.24
CA ILE A 82 3.18 -0.71 -0.35
C ILE A 82 2.98 0.76 -0.02
N MET A 83 2.83 1.57 -1.05
CA MET A 83 2.75 3.03 -0.94
C MET A 83 1.52 3.54 -1.69
N PRO A 84 0.32 3.50 -1.06
CA PRO A 84 -0.84 4.16 -1.60
C PRO A 84 -0.62 5.67 -1.73
N PRO A 85 -1.14 6.31 -2.79
CA PRO A 85 -0.94 7.74 -3.02
C PRO A 85 -1.70 8.60 -2.00
N TRP A 86 -2.82 8.10 -1.45
CA TRP A 86 -3.65 8.78 -0.47
C TRP A 86 -4.68 7.84 0.19
N GLY A 87 -5.48 8.37 1.12
CA GLY A 87 -6.59 7.67 1.80
C GLY A 87 -7.92 7.74 1.05
N GLY A 88 -9.01 7.93 1.80
CA GLY A 88 -10.39 7.94 1.32
C GLY A 88 -11.34 7.83 2.52
N GLU A 89 -12.39 7.02 2.43
CA GLU A 89 -13.32 6.77 3.55
C GLU A 89 -13.67 5.28 3.73
N LEU A 90 -13.13 4.39 2.88
CA LEU A 90 -13.60 3.01 2.73
C LEU A 90 -12.51 1.96 2.98
N ALA A 91 -11.41 2.31 3.66
CA ALA A 91 -10.42 1.31 4.07
C ALA A 91 -10.98 0.32 5.10
N MET A 92 -11.91 0.76 5.96
CA MET A 92 -12.58 -0.10 6.94
C MET A 92 -13.34 -1.26 6.27
N ASP A 93 -13.93 -1.01 5.10
CA ASP A 93 -14.69 -2.02 4.39
C ASP A 93 -13.82 -3.23 4.08
N ILE A 94 -12.59 -3.10 3.63
CA ILE A 94 -11.83 -4.26 3.16
C ILE A 94 -11.27 -5.15 4.28
N LEU A 95 -11.38 -4.74 5.55
CA LEU A 95 -10.69 -5.40 6.66
C LEU A 95 -11.05 -6.86 6.87
N GLU A 96 -12.33 -7.22 6.82
CA GLU A 96 -12.77 -8.62 7.02
C GLU A 96 -12.25 -9.57 5.94
N LEU A 97 -11.79 -9.02 4.81
CA LEU A 97 -11.29 -9.75 3.66
C LEU A 97 -9.77 -9.87 3.64
N ILE A 98 -9.07 -9.21 4.57
CA ILE A 98 -7.61 -9.30 4.66
C ILE A 98 -7.23 -10.63 5.32
N ASP A 99 -6.31 -11.38 4.70
CA ASP A 99 -5.85 -12.66 5.24
C ASP A 99 -4.81 -12.45 6.34
N PHE A 100 -5.28 -12.01 7.50
CA PHE A 100 -4.42 -11.74 8.66
C PHE A 100 -3.68 -12.98 9.17
N LYS A 101 -4.19 -14.18 8.88
CA LYS A 101 -3.55 -15.45 9.26
C LYS A 101 -2.33 -15.74 8.38
N GLN A 102 -2.42 -15.46 7.08
CA GLN A 102 -1.31 -15.66 6.14
C GLN A 102 -0.29 -14.52 6.16
N LEU A 103 -0.75 -13.27 6.34
CA LEU A 103 0.05 -12.24 7.04
C LEU A 103 0.44 -12.80 8.41
N SER A 104 1.10 -12.15 9.37
CA SER A 104 1.63 -12.87 10.56
C SER A 104 2.75 -13.90 10.26
N THR A 105 2.64 -14.76 9.24
CA THR A 105 3.67 -15.71 8.82
C THR A 105 4.65 -15.13 7.79
N CYS A 106 4.25 -14.14 6.99
CA CYS A 106 5.17 -13.49 6.05
C CYS A 106 6.11 -12.49 6.75
N GLU A 107 7.24 -12.24 6.09
CA GLU A 107 8.19 -11.19 6.46
C GLU A 107 7.52 -9.79 6.50
N PRO A 108 7.94 -8.94 7.45
CA PRO A 108 7.46 -7.57 7.55
C PRO A 108 7.84 -6.78 6.29
N LYS A 109 6.93 -5.93 5.78
CA LYS A 109 7.19 -5.02 4.66
C LYS A 109 6.68 -3.61 4.98
N TRP A 110 7.22 -2.58 4.33
CA TRP A 110 6.75 -1.22 4.59
C TRP A 110 5.31 -1.02 4.09
N PHE A 111 4.49 -0.36 4.89
CA PHE A 111 3.20 0.19 4.45
C PHE A 111 3.22 1.68 4.78
N CYS A 112 3.04 2.53 3.78
CA CYS A 112 3.06 3.98 3.94
C CYS A 112 1.65 4.56 3.80
N GLY A 113 1.36 5.67 4.46
CA GLY A 113 0.06 6.33 4.35
C GLY A 113 -0.39 6.99 5.64
N TYR A 114 -1.46 7.77 5.57
CA TYR A 114 -2.09 8.45 6.69
C TYR A 114 -3.60 8.63 6.41
N SER A 115 -4.32 9.33 7.29
CA SER A 115 -5.77 9.55 7.18
C SER A 115 -6.53 8.21 7.22
N ASP A 116 -7.42 7.90 6.30
CA ASP A 116 -8.18 6.62 6.26
C ASP A 116 -7.28 5.37 6.24
N LEU A 117 -6.06 5.48 5.72
CA LEU A 117 -5.07 4.39 5.78
C LEU A 117 -4.61 4.09 7.21
N SER A 118 -4.91 4.96 8.18
CA SER A 118 -4.69 4.70 9.61
C SER A 118 -5.44 3.45 10.07
N THR A 119 -6.59 3.16 9.45
CA THR A 119 -7.37 1.93 9.66
C THR A 119 -6.52 0.68 9.42
N LEU A 120 -5.74 0.67 8.34
CA LEU A 120 -4.81 -0.41 8.02
C LEU A 120 -3.58 -0.38 8.93
N HIS A 121 -3.06 0.82 9.25
CA HIS A 121 -1.94 1.01 10.17
C HIS A 121 -2.24 0.60 11.62
N MET A 122 -3.48 0.52 12.06
CA MET A 122 -3.78 0.02 13.41
C MET A 122 -3.68 -1.50 13.50
N LEU A 123 -3.82 -2.20 12.36
CA LEU A 123 -3.94 -3.66 12.31
C LEU A 123 -2.66 -4.32 11.83
N LEU A 124 -2.00 -3.75 10.83
CA LEU A 124 -0.78 -4.32 10.25
C LEU A 124 0.39 -4.40 11.26
N PRO A 125 0.64 -3.42 12.15
CA PRO A 125 1.73 -3.51 13.14
C PRO A 125 1.57 -4.63 14.16
N ARG A 126 0.34 -5.06 14.45
CA ARG A 126 0.09 -6.20 15.34
C ARG A 126 0.57 -7.52 14.74
N LEU A 127 0.75 -7.55 13.42
CA LEU A 127 1.08 -8.76 12.68
C LEU A 127 2.42 -8.62 11.94
N GLN A 128 2.85 -7.44 11.47
CA GLN A 128 3.90 -7.32 10.45
C GLN A 128 4.72 -6.01 10.32
N VAL A 129 4.57 -4.88 11.03
CA VAL A 129 5.38 -3.67 10.66
C VAL A 129 5.63 -2.70 11.82
N GLY A 130 6.81 -2.08 11.86
CA GLY A 130 7.09 -0.92 12.69
C GLY A 130 7.24 0.37 11.88
N GLN A 131 6.82 1.50 12.47
CA GLN A 131 6.67 2.77 11.76
C GLN A 131 7.91 3.66 11.89
N ARG A 132 8.40 4.16 10.76
CA ARG A 132 9.01 5.50 10.68
C ARG A 132 8.43 6.20 9.46
N CYS A 133 7.76 7.32 9.70
CA CYS A 133 7.35 8.26 8.68
C CYS A 133 8.63 8.91 8.12
N ILE A 134 9.31 8.26 7.17
CA ILE A 134 10.42 8.87 6.46
C ILE A 134 9.83 9.65 5.29
N VAL A 135 9.31 10.83 5.59
CA VAL A 135 9.24 11.90 4.59
C VAL A 135 10.67 12.43 4.42
N ARG A 136 11.47 11.68 3.66
CA ARG A 136 12.62 12.21 2.92
C ARG A 136 12.60 11.54 1.54
N ILE A 137 11.57 11.89 0.77
CA ILE A 137 11.60 11.77 -0.69
C ILE A 137 12.21 13.07 -1.21
#